data_AF-A0A8B8MB36-F1
#
_entry.id   AF-A0A8B8MB36-F1
#
_cell.length_a   1.000
_cell.length_b   1.000
_cell.length_c   1.000
_cell.angle_alpha   90.00
_cell.angle_beta   90.00
_cell.angle_gamma   90.00
#
_symmetry.space_group_name_H-M   'P 1'
#
loop_
_entity.id
_entity.type
_entity.pdbx_description
1 polymer ?
#
loop_
_entity_poly.entity_id
_entity_poly.type
_entity_poly.pdbx_seq_one_letter_code
_entity_poly.pdbx_strand_id
1 'polypeptide(L)'
;MAVADSTSLQDQFQRSSSAHSRRPLLHLVSTQNERQRYLTQCVPLHKAALKGDWKEAKKIIENGERLLISAITKGWATVLHIAVGANHVHFVEELVKLMSHDDLELQDFKHNTAFCFAAAVGNVQIAEIMRRKNNSLPTIRGGGGGVTPLHLAVLQGRSEMAKYLFPLSKEILEEEDWTTIFLLSLNSGLYELALEMLNEKESLALDRGDNDETGLHVLARKSPVYGSRILRYQKHLLQFGILQAYAL
;
A
#
# COMPACT_ATOMS: atom_id res chain seq x y z
N MET A 1 10.75 -34.62 31.14
CA MET A 1 11.67 -33.69 30.46
C MET A 1 11.36 -33.74 28.97
N ALA A 2 10.44 -32.89 28.52
CA ALA A 2 10.10 -32.78 27.09
C ALA A 2 11.03 -31.72 26.49
N VAL A 3 11.89 -32.15 25.57
CA VAL A 3 12.71 -31.25 24.77
C VAL A 3 11.75 -30.55 23.81
N ALA A 4 11.42 -29.30 24.11
CA ALA A 4 10.63 -28.47 23.20
C ALA A 4 11.44 -28.27 21.92
N ASP A 5 10.84 -28.69 20.81
CA ASP A 5 11.41 -28.74 19.48
C ASP A 5 11.66 -27.30 18.97
N SER A 6 12.86 -26.77 19.25
CA SER A 6 13.29 -25.42 18.86
C SER A 6 13.36 -25.22 17.33
N THR A 7 13.19 -26.30 16.58
CA THR A 7 13.18 -26.35 15.12
C THR A 7 11.87 -25.81 14.54
N SER A 8 10.72 -25.95 15.21
CA SER A 8 9.43 -25.48 14.67
C SER A 8 9.24 -23.96 14.77
N LEU A 9 9.86 -23.33 15.77
CA LEU A 9 9.87 -21.86 15.91
C LEU A 9 10.84 -21.20 14.93
N GLN A 10 11.98 -21.84 14.62
CA GLN A 10 12.88 -21.34 13.57
C GLN A 10 12.27 -21.46 12.17
N ASP A 11 11.50 -22.52 11.89
CA ASP A 11 10.75 -22.66 10.63
C ASP A 11 9.58 -21.65 10.51
N GLN A 12 8.97 -21.23 11.63
CA GLN A 12 7.97 -20.15 11.61
C GLN A 12 8.60 -18.77 11.44
N PHE A 13 9.79 -18.53 11.99
CA PHE A 13 10.56 -17.30 11.75
C PHE A 13 11.22 -17.24 10.36
N GLN A 14 11.46 -18.38 9.70
CA GLN A 14 11.91 -18.41 8.30
C GLN A 14 10.80 -18.15 7.28
N ARG A 15 9.52 -18.28 7.65
CA ARG A 15 8.38 -17.94 6.78
C ARG A 15 8.05 -16.45 6.76
N SER A 16 8.50 -15.66 7.73
CA SER A 16 8.32 -14.19 7.76
C SER A 16 9.51 -13.43 7.15
N SER A 17 10.60 -14.11 6.80
CA SER A 17 11.81 -13.52 6.23
C SER A 17 12.10 -14.05 4.81
N SER A 18 11.32 -13.60 3.81
CA SER A 18 11.71 -13.40 2.38
C SER A 18 10.53 -13.44 1.41
N ALA A 19 9.61 -12.47 1.51
CA ALA A 19 8.91 -12.05 0.29
C ALA A 19 9.98 -11.48 -0.64
N HIS A 20 10.41 -12.28 -1.63
CA HIS A 20 11.49 -11.92 -2.53
C HIS A 20 11.09 -10.63 -3.25
N SER A 21 11.74 -9.50 -2.91
CA SER A 21 11.52 -8.22 -3.58
C SER A 21 11.71 -8.42 -5.09
N ARG A 22 10.60 -8.47 -5.84
CA ARG A 22 10.63 -8.74 -7.27
C ARG A 22 11.00 -7.46 -8.00
N ARG A 23 12.20 -7.42 -8.55
CA ARG A 23 12.70 -6.26 -9.29
C ARG A 23 12.38 -6.38 -10.78
N PRO A 24 12.07 -5.26 -11.44
CA PRO A 24 11.90 -5.26 -12.89
C PRO A 24 13.23 -5.46 -13.60
N LEU A 25 13.18 -5.75 -14.91
CA LEU A 25 14.37 -5.86 -15.74
C LEU A 25 15.07 -4.50 -15.85
N LEU A 26 16.31 -4.42 -15.38
CA LEU A 26 17.07 -3.16 -15.33
C LEU A 26 17.91 -2.89 -16.59
N HIS A 27 17.93 -3.80 -17.56
CA HIS A 27 18.82 -3.74 -18.72
C HIS A 27 18.81 -2.39 -19.48
N LEU A 28 17.65 -1.74 -19.59
CA LEU A 28 17.49 -0.44 -20.27
C LEU A 28 17.98 0.76 -19.45
N VAL A 29 18.24 0.57 -18.15
CA VAL A 29 18.64 1.62 -17.21
C VAL A 29 20.08 1.43 -16.73
N SER A 30 20.67 0.24 -16.91
CA SER A 30 21.97 -0.13 -16.33
C SER A 30 23.21 0.26 -17.13
N THR A 31 23.15 0.39 -18.46
CA THR A 31 24.37 0.53 -19.28
C THR A 31 24.32 1.69 -20.27
N GLN A 32 25.50 2.21 -20.60
CA GLN A 32 25.68 3.34 -21.52
C GLN A 32 25.28 2.99 -22.97
N ASN A 33 25.41 1.71 -23.36
CA ASN A 33 25.03 1.19 -24.69
C ASN A 33 23.51 1.11 -24.88
N GLU A 34 22.74 0.94 -23.80
CA GLU A 34 21.27 0.88 -23.86
C GLU A 34 20.62 2.27 -23.79
N ARG A 35 21.42 3.35 -23.69
CA ARG A 35 20.93 4.74 -23.62
C ARG A 35 20.06 5.09 -24.83
N GLN A 36 20.45 4.67 -26.03
CA GLN A 36 19.66 4.96 -27.23
C GLN A 36 18.30 4.25 -27.15
N ARG A 37 18.27 2.97 -26.77
CA ARG A 37 17.03 2.21 -26.59
C ARG A 37 16.13 2.81 -25.50
N TYR A 38 16.72 3.23 -24.38
CA TYR A 38 15.99 3.96 -23.34
C TYR A 38 15.31 5.22 -23.89
N LEU A 39 16.04 6.05 -24.65
CA LEU A 39 15.50 7.27 -25.25
C LEU A 39 14.42 6.98 -26.30
N THR A 40 14.54 5.90 -27.08
CA THR A 40 13.57 5.56 -28.13
C THR A 40 12.36 4.77 -27.64
N GLN A 41 12.47 4.03 -26.54
CA GLN A 41 11.41 3.15 -26.03
C GLN A 41 10.86 3.61 -24.67
N CYS A 42 11.73 3.78 -23.67
CA CYS A 42 11.30 4.08 -22.30
C CYS A 42 10.73 5.50 -22.17
N VAL A 43 11.37 6.51 -22.77
CA VAL A 43 10.90 7.90 -22.67
C VAL A 43 9.52 8.09 -23.34
N PRO A 44 9.28 7.60 -24.57
CA PRO A 44 7.95 7.67 -25.18
C PRO A 44 6.91 6.85 -24.40
N LEU A 45 7.26 5.64 -23.94
CA LEU A 45 6.34 4.79 -23.18
C LEU A 45 5.94 5.44 -21.85
N HIS A 46 6.91 6.02 -21.13
CA HIS A 46 6.65 6.80 -19.92
C HIS A 46 5.68 7.97 -20.21
N LYS A 47 5.92 8.73 -21.29
CA LYS A 47 5.06 9.85 -21.68
C LYS A 47 3.64 9.40 -22.05
N ALA A 48 3.50 8.29 -22.76
CA ALA A 48 2.22 7.71 -23.12
C ALA A 48 1.45 7.26 -21.87
N ALA A 49 2.12 6.55 -20.95
CA ALA A 49 1.54 6.13 -19.68
C ALA A 49 1.10 7.31 -18.80
N LEU A 50 1.93 8.36 -18.70
CA LEU A 50 1.60 9.57 -17.94
C LEU A 50 0.37 10.30 -18.51
N LYS A 51 0.16 10.24 -19.84
CA LYS A 51 -0.97 10.86 -20.53
C LYS A 51 -2.21 9.96 -20.65
N GLY A 52 -2.09 8.67 -20.33
CA GLY A 52 -3.16 7.69 -20.54
C GLY A 52 -3.35 7.29 -22.00
N ASP A 53 -2.37 7.55 -22.87
CA ASP A 53 -2.43 7.19 -24.30
C ASP A 53 -2.12 5.71 -24.51
N TRP A 54 -3.12 4.86 -24.27
CA TRP A 54 -3.00 3.41 -24.43
C TRP A 54 -2.64 3.03 -25.87
N LYS A 55 -3.18 3.74 -26.87
CA LYS A 55 -2.96 3.40 -28.28
C LYS A 55 -1.48 3.53 -28.64
N GLU A 56 -0.83 4.59 -28.19
CA GLU A 56 0.60 4.77 -28.44
C GLU A 56 1.46 3.82 -27.59
N ALA A 57 1.11 3.64 -26.31
CA ALA A 57 1.82 2.70 -25.45
C ALA A 57 1.77 1.27 -25.98
N LYS A 58 0.60 0.81 -26.46
CA LYS A 58 0.40 -0.53 -27.02
C LYS A 58 1.33 -0.79 -28.20
N LYS A 59 1.45 0.14 -29.15
CA LYS A 59 2.39 0.00 -30.28
C LYS A 59 3.84 -0.13 -29.81
N ILE A 60 4.23 0.62 -28.78
CA ILE A 60 5.59 0.56 -28.24
C ILE A 60 5.82 -0.80 -27.57
N ILE A 61 4.84 -1.29 -26.80
CA ILE A 61 4.88 -2.59 -26.11
C ILE A 61 4.91 -3.76 -27.11
N GLU A 62 4.13 -3.72 -28.18
CA GLU A 62 4.12 -4.75 -29.23
C GLU A 62 5.48 -4.91 -29.92
N ASN A 63 6.26 -3.83 -30.00
CA ASN A 63 7.63 -3.85 -30.54
C ASN A 63 8.69 -4.29 -29.50
N GLY A 64 8.29 -4.56 -28.26
CA GLY A 64 9.21 -4.91 -27.18
C GLY A 64 8.48 -5.41 -25.94
N GLU A 65 7.95 -6.64 -25.98
CA GLU A 65 7.12 -7.21 -24.90
C GLU A 65 7.80 -7.18 -23.51
N ARG A 66 9.13 -7.27 -23.46
CA ARG A 66 9.92 -7.15 -22.22
C ARG A 66 9.70 -5.80 -21.52
N LEU A 67 9.23 -4.76 -22.20
CA LEU A 67 8.92 -3.45 -21.64
C LEU A 67 7.79 -3.52 -20.59
N LEU A 68 6.92 -4.54 -20.64
CA LEU A 68 5.89 -4.77 -19.62
C LEU A 68 6.51 -4.90 -18.23
N ILE A 69 7.65 -5.61 -18.14
CA ILE A 69 8.33 -5.95 -16.89
C ILE A 69 9.66 -5.22 -16.69
N SER A 70 9.97 -4.23 -17.53
CA SER A 70 11.22 -3.47 -17.46
C SER A 70 11.08 -2.20 -16.63
N ALA A 71 12.18 -1.80 -16.01
CA ALA A 71 12.32 -0.46 -15.47
C ALA A 71 12.38 0.54 -16.63
N ILE A 72 11.45 1.49 -16.66
CA ILE A 72 11.42 2.55 -17.68
C ILE A 72 11.86 3.91 -17.12
N THR A 73 12.26 3.94 -15.84
CA THR A 73 12.83 5.11 -15.16
C THR A 73 14.01 4.70 -14.29
N LYS A 74 14.83 5.69 -13.88
CA LYS A 74 15.93 5.47 -12.92
C LYS A 74 15.47 4.96 -11.55
N GLY A 75 14.23 5.27 -11.16
CA GLY A 75 13.61 4.74 -9.94
C GLY A 75 13.01 3.35 -10.10
N TRP A 76 13.35 2.62 -11.17
CA TRP A 76 12.83 1.29 -11.45
C TRP A 76 11.31 1.20 -11.62
N ALA A 77 10.62 2.34 -11.78
CA ALA A 77 9.20 2.31 -12.09
C ALA A 77 8.98 1.60 -13.44
N THR A 78 8.07 0.63 -13.45
CA THR A 78 7.57 0.00 -14.68
C THR A 78 6.46 0.85 -15.31
N VAL A 79 6.03 0.52 -16.52
CA VAL A 79 4.89 1.20 -17.17
C VAL A 79 3.61 1.13 -16.32
N LEU A 80 3.39 0.05 -15.57
CA LEU A 80 2.24 -0.10 -14.67
C LEU A 80 2.29 0.92 -13.52
N HIS A 81 3.45 1.12 -12.90
CA HIS A 81 3.61 2.13 -11.84
C HIS A 81 3.25 3.52 -12.32
N ILE A 82 3.72 3.90 -13.52
CA ILE A 82 3.45 5.22 -14.11
C ILE A 82 1.96 5.38 -14.43
N ALA A 83 1.34 4.38 -15.06
CA ALA A 83 -0.08 4.44 -15.42
C ALA A 83 -1.01 4.50 -14.20
N VAL A 84 -0.69 3.73 -13.15
CA VAL A 84 -1.43 3.74 -11.87
C VAL A 84 -1.23 5.07 -11.13
N GLY A 85 0.02 5.54 -11.01
CA GLY A 85 0.32 6.82 -10.36
C GLY A 85 -0.32 8.01 -11.08
N ALA A 86 -0.46 7.93 -12.41
CA ALA A 86 -1.17 8.92 -13.23
C ALA A 86 -2.70 8.71 -13.27
N ASN A 87 -3.21 7.67 -12.58
CA ASN A 87 -4.63 7.38 -12.38
C ASN A 87 -5.43 7.05 -13.66
N HIS A 88 -4.81 6.40 -14.66
CA HIS A 88 -5.46 6.07 -15.94
C HIS A 88 -6.09 4.68 -15.93
N VAL A 89 -7.34 4.58 -15.47
CA VAL A 89 -8.08 3.30 -15.30
C VAL A 89 -8.05 2.41 -16.55
N HIS A 90 -8.46 2.93 -17.71
CA HIS A 90 -8.50 2.15 -18.96
C HIS A 90 -7.11 1.67 -19.38
N PHE A 91 -6.09 2.51 -19.23
CA PHE A 91 -4.72 2.12 -19.53
C PHE A 91 -4.27 0.95 -18.63
N VAL A 92 -4.56 1.04 -17.33
CA VAL A 92 -4.22 -0.02 -16.37
C VAL A 92 -4.97 -1.31 -16.68
N GLU A 93 -6.27 -1.23 -16.99
CA GLU A 93 -7.07 -2.41 -17.35
C GLU A 93 -6.49 -3.15 -18.55
N GLU A 94 -6.18 -2.44 -19.62
CA GLU A 94 -5.60 -3.04 -20.82
C GLU A 94 -4.20 -3.60 -20.57
N LEU A 95 -3.37 -2.88 -19.80
CA LEU A 95 -2.03 -3.33 -19.45
C LEU A 95 -2.04 -4.61 -18.60
N VAL A 96 -2.91 -4.69 -17.58
CA VAL A 96 -3.03 -5.87 -16.69
C VAL A 96 -3.52 -7.12 -17.44
N LYS A 97 -4.28 -6.96 -18.53
CA LYS A 97 -4.65 -8.09 -19.40
C LYS A 97 -3.43 -8.75 -20.04
N LEU A 98 -2.40 -7.97 -20.37
CA LEU A 98 -1.16 -8.45 -21.01
C LEU A 98 -0.14 -9.03 -20.01
N MET A 99 -0.28 -8.72 -18.72
CA MET A 99 0.69 -9.11 -17.68
C MET A 99 0.35 -10.48 -17.06
N SER A 100 1.37 -11.19 -16.58
CA SER A 100 1.20 -12.36 -15.73
C SER A 100 0.84 -11.96 -14.29
N HIS A 101 0.39 -12.91 -13.47
CA HIS A 101 0.10 -12.69 -12.05
C HIS A 101 1.28 -12.06 -11.29
N ASP A 102 2.48 -12.61 -11.52
CA ASP A 102 3.71 -12.24 -10.80
C ASP A 102 4.27 -10.89 -11.26
N ASP A 103 3.95 -10.44 -12.47
CA ASP A 103 4.42 -9.15 -12.99
C ASP A 103 3.83 -7.96 -12.22
N LEU A 104 2.67 -8.15 -11.59
CA LEU A 104 2.03 -7.11 -10.77
C LEU A 104 2.74 -6.91 -9.41
N GLU A 105 3.60 -7.85 -9.01
CA GLU A 105 4.38 -7.79 -7.77
C GLU A 105 5.70 -7.03 -7.95
N LEU A 106 6.03 -6.58 -9.18
CA LEU A 106 7.25 -5.84 -9.45
C LEU A 106 7.30 -4.56 -8.61
N GLN A 107 8.46 -4.32 -8.00
CA GLN A 107 8.69 -3.22 -7.09
C GLN A 107 9.66 -2.19 -7.67
N ASP A 108 9.36 -0.92 -7.43
CA ASP A 108 10.25 0.20 -7.72
C ASP A 108 11.47 0.24 -6.77
N PHE A 109 12.34 1.24 -6.93
CA PHE A 109 13.54 1.37 -6.11
C PHE A 109 13.27 1.60 -4.61
N LYS A 110 12.06 2.01 -4.25
CA LYS A 110 11.60 2.18 -2.87
C LYS A 110 10.80 0.97 -2.39
N HIS A 111 10.87 -0.15 -3.10
CA HIS A 111 10.13 -1.37 -2.81
C HIS A 111 8.60 -1.24 -2.95
N ASN A 112 8.08 -0.20 -3.61
CA ASN A 112 6.64 -0.07 -3.81
C ASN A 112 6.20 -0.85 -5.04
N THR A 113 5.13 -1.62 -4.92
CA THR A 113 4.44 -2.17 -6.11
C THR A 113 3.57 -1.09 -6.75
N ALA A 114 3.10 -1.30 -7.97
CA ALA A 114 2.10 -0.43 -8.56
C ALA A 114 0.79 -0.41 -7.74
N PHE A 115 0.48 -1.47 -6.99
CA PHE A 115 -0.67 -1.51 -6.10
C PHE A 115 -0.51 -0.55 -4.90
N CYS A 116 0.71 -0.39 -4.37
CA CYS A 116 1.02 0.65 -3.38
C CYS A 116 0.69 2.05 -3.91
N PHE A 117 0.96 2.32 -5.19
CA PHE A 117 0.58 3.58 -5.84
C PHE A 117 -0.95 3.71 -5.96
N ALA A 118 -1.67 2.65 -6.33
CA ALA A 118 -3.14 2.67 -6.37
C ALA A 118 -3.73 3.04 -5.00
N ALA A 119 -3.18 2.47 -3.93
CA ALA A 119 -3.58 2.77 -2.56
C ALA A 119 -3.33 4.24 -2.18
N ALA A 120 -2.14 4.77 -2.48
CA ALA A 120 -1.78 6.17 -2.23
C ALA A 120 -2.62 7.17 -3.04
N VAL A 121 -2.91 6.84 -4.31
CA VAL A 121 -3.80 7.62 -5.19
C VAL A 121 -5.25 7.55 -4.70
N GLY A 122 -5.65 6.40 -4.14
CA GLY A 122 -7.00 6.17 -3.61
C GLY A 122 -8.01 5.69 -4.64
N ASN A 123 -7.57 5.18 -5.80
CA ASN A 123 -8.47 4.69 -6.84
C ASN A 123 -8.81 3.20 -6.64
N VAL A 124 -9.98 2.94 -6.04
CA VAL A 124 -10.47 1.59 -5.74
C VAL A 124 -10.68 0.77 -7.01
N GLN A 125 -11.14 1.38 -8.10
CA GLN A 125 -11.35 0.67 -9.37
C GLN A 125 -10.05 0.11 -9.95
N ILE A 126 -8.96 0.89 -9.89
CA ILE A 126 -7.62 0.42 -10.29
C ILE A 126 -7.17 -0.72 -9.39
N ALA A 127 -7.33 -0.58 -8.07
CA ALA A 127 -6.99 -1.64 -7.13
C ALA A 127 -7.79 -2.93 -7.42
N GLU A 128 -9.08 -2.84 -7.73
CA GLU A 128 -9.92 -3.99 -8.08
C GLU A 128 -9.51 -4.65 -9.40
N ILE A 129 -9.15 -3.87 -10.42
CA ILE A 129 -8.60 -4.40 -11.69
C ILE A 129 -7.38 -5.26 -11.41
N MET A 130 -6.42 -4.72 -10.64
CA MET A 130 -5.18 -5.41 -10.31
C MET A 130 -5.42 -6.62 -9.40
N ARG A 131 -6.27 -6.48 -8.38
CA ARG A 131 -6.58 -7.54 -7.40
C ARG A 131 -7.31 -8.73 -8.03
N ARG A 132 -8.13 -8.49 -9.06
CA ARG A 132 -8.76 -9.57 -9.83
C ARG A 132 -7.73 -10.47 -10.51
N LYS A 133 -6.56 -9.93 -10.88
CA LYS A 133 -5.47 -10.69 -11.48
C LYS A 133 -4.57 -11.33 -10.42
N ASN A 134 -4.26 -10.61 -9.34
CA ASN A 134 -3.45 -11.09 -8.23
C ASN A 134 -4.05 -10.60 -6.90
N ASN A 135 -4.63 -11.52 -6.13
CA ASN A 135 -5.35 -11.18 -4.90
C ASN A 135 -4.44 -10.90 -3.70
N SER A 136 -3.14 -11.21 -3.77
CA SER A 136 -2.16 -10.99 -2.70
C SER A 136 -1.61 -9.55 -2.67
N LEU A 137 -1.82 -8.77 -3.74
CA LEU A 137 -1.30 -7.40 -3.83
C LEU A 137 -1.61 -6.48 -2.63
N PRO A 138 -2.80 -6.53 -1.98
CA PRO A 138 -3.06 -5.76 -0.76
C PRO A 138 -2.15 -6.09 0.42
N THR A 139 -1.51 -7.26 0.44
CA THR A 139 -0.64 -7.73 1.53
C THR A 139 0.84 -7.55 1.24
N ILE A 140 1.21 -7.20 -0.01
CA ILE A 140 2.61 -6.95 -0.36
C ILE A 140 3.04 -5.60 0.21
N ARG A 141 3.90 -5.66 1.23
CA ARG A 141 4.53 -4.50 1.85
C ARG A 141 5.47 -3.79 0.87
N GLY A 142 5.51 -2.47 0.96
CA GLY A 142 6.41 -1.62 0.19
C GLY A 142 7.16 -0.61 1.05
N GLY A 143 7.71 0.41 0.39
CA GLY A 143 8.24 1.60 1.05
C GLY A 143 9.45 1.38 1.94
N GLY A 144 10.42 0.52 1.59
CA GLY A 144 11.74 0.38 2.23
C GLY A 144 11.81 -0.02 3.72
N GLY A 145 10.85 0.39 4.52
CA GLY A 145 10.60 0.03 5.91
C GLY A 145 9.32 -0.79 6.09
N GLY A 146 8.84 -1.46 5.04
CA GLY A 146 7.79 -2.49 5.17
C GLY A 146 6.38 -1.98 5.42
N VAL A 147 5.97 -0.85 4.84
CA VAL A 147 4.60 -0.32 5.01
C VAL A 147 3.60 -1.06 4.13
N THR A 148 2.39 -1.31 4.63
CA THR A 148 1.33 -1.95 3.83
C THR A 148 0.63 -0.94 2.89
N PRO A 149 -0.02 -1.38 1.80
CA PRO A 149 -0.87 -0.53 0.99
C PRO A 149 -1.93 0.23 1.81
N LEU A 150 -2.50 -0.39 2.87
CA LEU A 150 -3.44 0.28 3.77
C LEU A 150 -2.80 1.50 4.47
N HIS A 151 -1.56 1.39 4.95
CA HIS A 151 -0.85 2.54 5.53
C HIS A 151 -0.78 3.71 4.55
N LEU A 152 -0.43 3.43 3.29
CA LEU A 152 -0.31 4.46 2.26
C LEU A 152 -1.66 5.13 1.97
N ALA A 153 -2.75 4.35 1.93
CA ALA A 153 -4.10 4.90 1.77
C ALA A 153 -4.48 5.84 2.92
N VAL A 154 -4.22 5.43 4.17
CA VAL A 154 -4.55 6.22 5.37
C VAL A 154 -3.67 7.46 5.49
N LEU A 155 -2.36 7.32 5.24
CA LEU A 155 -1.40 8.43 5.23
C LEU A 155 -1.80 9.51 4.21
N GLN A 156 -2.34 9.10 3.07
CA GLN A 156 -2.81 10.01 2.01
C GLN A 156 -4.29 10.43 2.18
N GLY A 157 -4.93 10.05 3.28
CA GLY A 157 -6.32 10.42 3.58
C GLY A 157 -7.37 9.81 2.65
N ARG A 158 -7.07 8.67 2.01
CA ARG A 158 -7.94 8.00 1.04
C ARG A 158 -8.99 7.13 1.72
N SER A 159 -10.02 7.76 2.31
CA SER A 159 -11.08 7.07 3.10
C SER A 159 -11.65 5.82 2.42
N GLU A 160 -12.16 5.93 1.19
CA GLU A 160 -12.81 4.81 0.51
C GLU A 160 -11.84 3.68 0.17
N MET A 161 -10.60 4.03 -0.19
CA MET A 161 -9.54 3.04 -0.39
C MET A 161 -9.14 2.37 0.92
N ALA A 162 -9.04 3.11 2.02
CA ALA A 162 -8.66 2.55 3.29
C ALA A 162 -9.72 1.58 3.83
N LYS A 163 -11.01 1.91 3.71
CA LYS A 163 -12.12 0.99 3.99
C LYS A 163 -12.09 -0.25 3.10
N TYR A 164 -11.78 -0.09 1.82
CA TYR A 164 -11.63 -1.22 0.90
C TYR A 164 -10.47 -2.15 1.29
N LEU A 165 -9.34 -1.59 1.71
CA LEU A 165 -8.14 -2.36 2.03
C LEU A 165 -8.15 -2.99 3.42
N PHE A 166 -8.78 -2.36 4.41
CA PHE A 166 -8.78 -2.84 5.80
C PHE A 166 -9.14 -4.32 5.95
N PRO A 167 -10.29 -4.82 5.45
CA PRO A 167 -10.62 -6.24 5.56
C PRO A 167 -9.70 -7.15 4.72
N LEU A 168 -8.99 -6.60 3.73
CA LEU A 168 -8.09 -7.37 2.86
C LEU A 168 -6.67 -7.51 3.44
N SER A 169 -6.28 -6.65 4.39
CA SER A 169 -4.93 -6.63 4.95
C SER A 169 -4.87 -6.80 6.46
N LYS A 170 -5.99 -6.76 7.20
CA LYS A 170 -5.97 -6.79 8.68
C LYS A 170 -5.22 -7.98 9.28
N GLU A 171 -5.28 -9.15 8.63
CA GLU A 171 -4.63 -10.39 9.09
C GLU A 171 -3.10 -10.36 9.03
N ILE A 172 -2.50 -9.42 8.27
CA ILE A 172 -1.04 -9.28 8.17
C ILE A 172 -0.49 -8.10 8.98
N LEU A 173 -1.36 -7.35 9.68
CA LEU A 173 -0.96 -6.19 10.45
C LEU A 173 -0.33 -6.63 11.78
N GLU A 174 0.86 -6.11 12.04
CA GLU A 174 1.58 -6.24 13.30
C GLU A 174 1.08 -5.20 14.31
N GLU A 175 1.46 -5.33 15.59
CA GLU A 175 0.97 -4.40 16.64
C GLU A 175 1.31 -2.93 16.36
N GLU A 176 2.51 -2.70 15.82
CA GLU A 176 2.98 -1.37 15.41
C GLU A 176 2.14 -0.82 14.25
N ASP A 177 1.80 -1.66 13.26
CA ASP A 177 0.95 -1.26 12.14
C ASP A 177 -0.45 -0.86 12.63
N TRP A 178 -1.05 -1.68 13.50
CA TRP A 178 -2.36 -1.43 14.09
C TRP A 178 -2.41 -0.08 14.80
N THR A 179 -1.42 0.20 15.66
CA THR A 179 -1.31 1.47 16.39
C THR A 179 -1.10 2.64 15.44
N THR A 180 -0.17 2.50 14.50
CA THR A 180 0.20 3.55 13.55
C THR A 180 -0.97 3.91 12.63
N ILE A 181 -1.61 2.92 12.00
CA ILE A 181 -2.77 3.15 11.12
C ILE A 181 -3.93 3.76 11.91
N PHE A 182 -4.16 3.33 13.15
CA PHE A 182 -5.23 3.88 13.99
C PHE A 182 -5.00 5.37 14.28
N LEU A 183 -3.82 5.75 14.76
CA LEU A 183 -3.47 7.14 15.04
C LEU A 183 -3.46 8.00 13.78
N LEU A 184 -2.93 7.48 12.66
CA LEU A 184 -2.98 8.16 11.37
C LEU A 184 -4.42 8.34 10.88
N SER A 185 -5.31 7.38 11.12
CA SER A 185 -6.72 7.50 10.74
C SER A 185 -7.40 8.64 11.48
N LEU A 186 -7.15 8.79 12.77
CA LEU A 186 -7.63 9.94 13.56
C LEU A 186 -7.04 11.27 13.07
N ASN A 187 -5.74 11.28 12.77
CA ASN A 187 -5.05 12.47 12.28
C ASN A 187 -5.49 12.87 10.87
N SER A 188 -5.81 11.92 10.00
CA SER A 188 -6.30 12.16 8.64
C SER A 188 -7.83 12.36 8.58
N GLY A 189 -8.54 12.18 9.71
CA GLY A 189 -10.00 12.35 9.79
C GLY A 189 -10.81 11.17 9.27
N LEU A 190 -10.19 9.99 9.11
CA LEU A 190 -10.79 8.73 8.68
C LEU A 190 -11.45 8.03 9.89
N TYR A 191 -12.37 8.74 10.55
CA TYR A 191 -12.93 8.30 11.82
C TYR A 191 -13.78 7.03 11.74
N GLU A 192 -14.38 6.76 10.58
CA GLU A 192 -15.13 5.51 10.36
C GLU A 192 -14.20 4.30 10.38
N LEU A 193 -13.05 4.38 9.70
CA LEU A 193 -12.03 3.33 9.75
C LEU A 193 -11.44 3.21 11.17
N ALA A 194 -11.14 4.34 11.83
CA ALA A 194 -10.64 4.31 13.21
C ALA A 194 -11.62 3.61 14.17
N LEU A 195 -12.93 3.82 13.98
CA LEU A 195 -13.95 3.13 14.78
C LEU A 195 -14.03 1.64 14.44
N GLU A 196 -13.95 1.29 13.16
CA GLU A 196 -13.90 -0.11 12.71
C GLU A 196 -12.70 -0.85 13.31
N MET A 197 -11.53 -0.22 13.33
CA MET A 197 -10.33 -0.76 13.97
C MET A 197 -10.49 -0.93 15.48
N LEU A 198 -11.12 0.01 16.19
CA LEU A 198 -11.40 -0.12 17.63
C LEU A 198 -12.35 -1.28 17.94
N ASN A 199 -13.35 -1.51 17.10
CA ASN A 199 -14.27 -2.63 17.26
C ASN A 199 -13.57 -3.98 17.06
N GLU A 200 -12.53 -4.03 16.23
CA GLU A 200 -11.71 -5.23 16.02
C GLU A 200 -10.67 -5.42 17.13
N LYS A 201 -10.07 -4.31 17.62
CA LYS A 201 -9.04 -4.32 18.67
C LYS A 201 -9.22 -3.16 19.64
N GLU A 202 -9.93 -3.41 20.74
CA GLU A 202 -10.28 -2.38 21.73
C GLU A 202 -9.05 -1.77 22.43
N SER A 203 -7.95 -2.52 22.57
CA SER A 203 -6.71 -2.04 23.22
C SER A 203 -6.09 -0.82 22.54
N LEU A 204 -6.38 -0.61 21.25
CA LEU A 204 -5.93 0.56 20.48
C LEU A 204 -6.31 1.89 21.11
N ALA A 205 -7.37 1.92 21.93
CA ALA A 205 -7.78 3.14 22.62
C ALA A 205 -6.68 3.69 23.55
N LEU A 206 -5.82 2.81 24.08
CA LEU A 206 -4.77 3.14 25.04
C LEU A 206 -3.36 3.06 24.43
N ASP A 207 -3.22 2.44 23.26
CA ASP A 207 -1.93 2.29 22.57
C ASP A 207 -1.30 3.65 22.26
N ARG A 208 0.03 3.68 22.36
CA ARG A 208 0.88 4.87 22.17
C ARG A 208 1.74 4.66 20.93
N GLY A 209 1.67 5.60 20.00
CA GLY A 209 2.57 5.61 18.84
C GLY A 209 3.97 6.13 19.20
N ASP A 210 4.82 6.27 18.19
CA ASP A 210 6.23 6.68 18.35
C ASP A 210 6.44 7.99 19.12
N ASN A 211 5.47 8.91 19.04
CA ASN A 211 5.52 10.20 19.74
C ASN A 211 4.92 10.13 21.16
N ASP A 212 4.72 8.94 21.71
CA ASP A 212 4.05 8.68 22.99
C ASP A 212 2.59 9.18 23.03
N GLU A 213 2.00 9.43 21.86
CA GLU A 213 0.64 9.94 21.71
C GLU A 213 -0.38 8.80 21.60
N THR A 214 -1.48 8.92 22.36
CA THR A 214 -2.67 8.07 22.21
C THR A 214 -3.68 8.71 21.26
N GLY A 215 -4.72 7.95 20.86
CA GLY A 215 -5.80 8.47 20.03
C GLY A 215 -6.51 9.69 20.64
N LEU A 216 -6.62 9.75 21.97
CA LEU A 216 -7.22 10.89 22.66
C LEU A 216 -6.37 12.17 22.53
N HIS A 217 -5.04 12.06 22.59
CA HIS A 217 -4.13 13.18 22.36
C HIS A 217 -4.30 13.76 20.95
N VAL A 218 -4.39 12.87 19.94
CA VAL A 218 -4.62 13.27 18.55
C VAL A 218 -5.95 14.02 18.40
N LEU A 219 -7.04 13.50 18.98
CA LEU A 219 -8.35 14.14 18.93
C LEU A 219 -8.42 15.46 19.72
N ALA A 220 -7.70 15.60 20.82
CA ALA A 220 -7.71 16.82 21.62
C ALA A 220 -7.10 18.02 20.87
N ARG A 221 -6.13 17.78 19.99
CA ARG A 221 -5.52 18.81 19.13
C ARG A 221 -6.41 19.22 17.96
N LYS A 222 -7.37 18.39 17.56
CA LYS A 222 -8.34 18.69 16.50
C LYS A 222 -9.40 19.66 17.05
N SER A 223 -9.28 20.94 16.66
CA SER A 223 -10.17 22.03 17.13
C SER A 223 -11.67 21.68 17.07
N PRO A 224 -12.48 22.08 18.09
CA PRO A 224 -13.91 21.77 18.18
C PRO A 224 -14.78 22.40 17.07
N VAL A 225 -14.20 23.22 16.19
CA VAL A 225 -14.87 23.78 14.99
C VAL A 225 -15.42 22.67 14.08
N TYR A 226 -14.90 21.44 14.17
CA TYR A 226 -15.38 20.25 13.44
C TYR A 226 -16.56 19.49 14.09
N GLY A 227 -17.24 20.09 15.08
CA GLY A 227 -18.61 19.72 15.45
C GLY A 227 -18.79 18.31 16.05
N SER A 228 -20.05 18.00 16.36
CA SER A 228 -20.56 16.83 17.13
C SER A 228 -19.94 15.45 16.85
N ARG A 229 -19.31 15.25 15.68
CA ARG A 229 -18.64 13.99 15.32
C ARG A 229 -17.41 13.72 16.17
N ILE A 230 -16.52 14.70 16.38
CA ILE A 230 -15.31 14.51 17.20
C ILE A 230 -15.69 14.17 18.64
N LEU A 231 -16.71 14.83 19.19
CA LEU A 231 -17.23 14.56 20.54
C LEU A 231 -17.77 13.12 20.66
N ARG A 232 -18.37 12.58 19.59
CA ARG A 232 -18.81 11.17 19.55
C ARG A 232 -17.61 10.22 19.65
N TYR A 233 -16.55 10.45 18.86
CA TYR A 233 -15.36 9.58 18.89
C TYR A 233 -14.56 9.71 20.18
N GLN A 234 -14.45 10.91 20.77
CA GLN A 234 -13.85 11.11 22.09
C GLN A 234 -14.61 10.34 23.17
N LYS A 235 -15.95 10.38 23.16
CA LYS A 235 -16.78 9.59 24.09
C LYS A 235 -16.58 8.10 23.91
N HIS A 236 -16.52 7.61 22.67
CA HIS A 236 -16.25 6.19 22.41
C HIS A 236 -14.87 5.76 22.91
N LEU A 237 -13.82 6.55 22.67
CA LEU A 237 -12.48 6.23 23.18
C LEU A 237 -12.41 6.19 24.70
N LEU A 238 -13.09 7.13 25.39
CA LEU A 238 -13.19 7.10 26.84
C LEU A 238 -13.95 5.85 27.32
N GLN A 239 -15.01 5.44 26.63
CA GLN A 239 -15.75 4.22 26.95
C GLN A 239 -14.85 2.98 26.85
N PHE A 240 -14.09 2.82 25.75
CA PHE A 240 -13.17 1.69 25.60
C PHE A 240 -12.05 1.71 26.65
N GLY A 241 -11.46 2.88 26.92
CA GLY A 241 -10.43 3.01 27.96
C GLY A 241 -10.95 2.69 29.37
N ILE A 242 -12.20 3.06 29.68
CA ILE A 242 -12.84 2.75 30.97
C ILE A 242 -13.13 1.25 31.09
N LEU A 243 -13.67 0.61 30.04
CA LEU A 243 -13.99 -0.82 30.06
C LEU A 243 -12.75 -1.69 30.31
N GLN A 244 -11.60 -1.33 29.75
CA GLN A 244 -10.35 -2.05 30.01
C GLN A 244 -9.77 -1.79 31.41
N ALA A 245 -9.93 -0.59 31.97
CA ALA A 245 -9.48 -0.30 33.33
C ALA A 245 -10.26 -1.08 34.41
N TYR A 246 -11.46 -1.55 34.11
CA TYR A 246 -12.26 -2.41 34.99
C TYR A 246 -12.09 -3.92 34.72
N ALA A 247 -11.34 -4.30 33.68
CA ALA A 247 -11.08 -5.69 33.31
C ALA A 247 -9.73 -6.23 33.85
N LEU A 248 -8.99 -5.42 34.61
CA LEU A 248 -7.74 -5.74 35.31
C LEU A 248 -7.99 -5.83 36.82
#